data_AF-A0A7C1B304-F1
#
_entry.id   AF-A0A7C1B304-F1
#
_cell.length_a   1.000
_cell.length_b   1.000
_cell.length_c   1.000
_cell.angle_alpha   90.00
_cell.angle_beta   90.00
_cell.angle_gamma   90.00
#
_symmetry.space_group_name_H-M   'P 1'
#
loop_
_entity.id
_entity.type
_entity.pdbx_description
1 polymer ?
#
loop_
_entity_poly.entity_id
_entity_poly.type
_entity_poly.pdbx_seq_one_letter_code
_entity_poly.pdbx_strand_id
1 'polypeptide(L)'
;MNFTTEQLNRYSRHILLQDVGVEGQVKLCRARVLVVGAGGLGSPAALYLAAAGVGTIGIVDNDQVDISNLQRQIVHGTKDIGRSKVESAAEAMRAINPDVEVRPLATMLCADNIMEIIKDYDFVLDGCDNFPTKFL
;
A
#
# COMPACT_ATOMS: atom_id res chain seq x y z
N MET A 1 -3.37 5.12 -21.89
CA MET A 1 -2.16 5.44 -21.11
C MET A 1 -1.03 4.73 -21.82
N ASN A 2 0.04 5.45 -22.16
CA ASN A 2 1.21 4.83 -22.78
C ASN A 2 2.31 4.76 -21.72
N PHE A 3 2.93 3.59 -21.58
CA PHE A 3 4.05 3.40 -20.66
C PHE A 3 5.32 4.05 -21.22
N THR A 4 6.15 4.60 -20.33
CA THR A 4 7.53 4.95 -20.68
C THR A 4 8.35 3.68 -20.91
N THR A 5 9.51 3.81 -21.56
CA THR A 5 10.45 2.67 -21.72
C THR A 5 10.84 2.06 -20.38
N GLU A 6 11.04 2.90 -19.36
CA GLU A 6 11.37 2.45 -17.99
C GLU A 6 10.23 1.65 -17.37
N GLN A 7 8.98 2.10 -17.54
CA GLN A 7 7.79 1.40 -17.07
C GLN A 7 7.57 0.07 -17.80
N LEU A 8 7.79 0.04 -19.13
CA LEU A 8 7.72 -1.20 -19.90
C LEU A 8 8.75 -2.22 -19.40
N ASN A 9 9.98 -1.78 -19.11
CA ASN A 9 11.00 -2.65 -18.54
C ASN A 9 10.60 -3.15 -17.14
N ARG A 10 10.14 -2.26 -16.26
CA ARG A 10 9.71 -2.58 -14.89
C ARG A 10 8.56 -3.60 -14.87
N TYR A 11 7.52 -3.39 -15.67
CA TYR A 11 6.32 -4.21 -15.68
C TYR A 11 6.34 -5.34 -16.72
N SER A 12 7.47 -5.54 -17.41
CA SER A 12 7.62 -6.53 -18.48
C SER A 12 7.14 -7.94 -18.07
N ARG A 13 7.45 -8.36 -16.85
CA ARG A 13 7.05 -9.68 -16.33
C ARG A 13 5.55 -9.82 -16.08
N HIS A 14 4.85 -8.73 -15.76
CA HIS A 14 3.38 -8.75 -15.62
C HIS A 14 2.71 -8.68 -16.99
N ILE A 15 3.21 -7.82 -17.88
CA ILE A 15 2.66 -7.65 -19.23
C ILE A 15 2.72 -8.95 -20.05
N LEU A 16 3.73 -9.80 -19.81
CA LEU A 16 3.86 -11.11 -20.47
C LEU A 16 2.83 -12.15 -19.98
N LEU A 17 2.17 -11.94 -18.84
CA LEU A 17 1.14 -12.85 -18.35
C LEU A 17 -0.12 -12.69 -19.19
N GLN A 18 -0.63 -13.81 -19.72
CA GLN A 18 -1.79 -13.85 -20.62
C GLN A 18 -3.02 -13.14 -20.02
N ASP A 19 -3.29 -13.34 -18.73
CA ASP A 19 -4.46 -12.78 -18.05
C ASP A 19 -4.27 -11.31 -17.59
N VAL A 20 -3.06 -10.77 -17.68
CA VAL A 20 -2.75 -9.38 -17.33
C VAL A 20 -2.58 -8.56 -18.60
N GLY A 21 -1.57 -8.88 -19.42
CA GLY A 21 -1.27 -8.11 -20.62
C GLY A 21 -0.98 -6.63 -20.36
N VAL A 22 -0.90 -5.85 -21.45
CA VAL A 22 -0.76 -4.39 -21.37
C VAL A 22 -1.99 -3.76 -20.72
N GLU A 23 -3.19 -4.26 -21.07
CA GLU A 23 -4.45 -3.70 -20.58
C GLU A 23 -4.64 -3.87 -19.08
N GLY A 24 -4.32 -5.05 -18.52
CA GLY A 24 -4.35 -5.30 -17.08
C GLY A 24 -3.34 -4.45 -16.33
N GLN A 25 -2.13 -4.28 -16.86
CA GLN A 25 -1.16 -3.38 -16.24
C GLN A 25 -1.64 -1.91 -16.25
N VAL A 26 -2.29 -1.45 -17.31
CA VAL A 26 -2.91 -0.12 -17.35
C VAL A 26 -4.03 0.00 -16.30
N LYS A 27 -4.82 -1.06 -16.07
CA LYS A 27 -5.83 -1.06 -15.00
C LYS A 27 -5.17 -0.95 -13.62
N LEU A 28 -4.10 -1.70 -13.36
CA LEU A 28 -3.34 -1.59 -12.10
C LEU A 28 -2.82 -0.16 -11.89
N CYS A 29 -2.17 0.44 -12.88
CA CYS A 29 -1.63 1.79 -12.79
C CYS A 29 -2.71 2.89 -12.64
N ARG A 30 -3.98 2.57 -12.84
CA ARG A 30 -5.12 3.48 -12.61
C ARG A 30 -5.89 3.19 -11.33
N ALA A 31 -5.67 2.00 -10.75
CA ALA A 31 -6.37 1.58 -9.55
C ALA A 31 -5.89 2.36 -8.33
N ARG A 32 -6.82 2.60 -7.40
CA ARG A 32 -6.59 3.22 -6.11
C ARG A 32 -6.96 2.23 -5.03
N VAL A 33 -5.99 1.87 -4.19
CA VAL A 33 -6.18 0.85 -3.16
C VAL A 33 -5.89 1.45 -1.79
N LEU A 34 -6.82 1.26 -0.84
CA LEU A 34 -6.59 1.58 0.57
C LEU A 34 -6.14 0.32 1.31
N VAL A 35 -5.01 0.40 2.00
CA VAL A 35 -4.54 -0.62 2.94
C VAL A 35 -4.80 -0.12 4.36
N VAL A 36 -5.64 -0.84 5.10
CA VAL A 36 -5.96 -0.54 6.50
C VAL A 36 -5.03 -1.33 7.40
N GLY A 37 -4.17 -0.62 8.13
CA GLY A 37 -3.09 -1.17 8.94
C GLY A 37 -1.79 -1.32 8.15
N ALA A 38 -0.69 -0.83 8.72
CA ALA A 38 0.67 -1.01 8.25
C ALA A 38 1.41 -2.14 9.01
N GLY A 39 0.65 -3.01 9.68
CA GLY A 39 1.16 -4.12 10.48
C GLY A 39 1.60 -5.34 9.66
N GLY A 40 1.55 -6.54 10.26
CA GLY A 40 2.10 -7.76 9.66
C GLY A 40 1.38 -8.23 8.39
N LEU A 41 0.10 -7.90 8.24
CA LEU A 41 -0.69 -8.20 7.04
C LEU A 41 -0.60 -7.09 5.99
N GLY A 42 -0.71 -5.84 6.42
CA GLY A 42 -0.60 -4.68 5.54
C GLY A 42 0.79 -4.50 4.95
N SER A 43 1.85 -4.86 5.68
CA SER A 43 3.24 -4.77 5.23
C SER A 43 3.48 -5.48 3.88
N PRO A 44 3.31 -6.80 3.74
CA PRO A 44 3.54 -7.48 2.47
C PRO A 44 2.55 -7.01 1.38
N ALA A 45 1.29 -6.72 1.73
CA ALA A 45 0.31 -6.23 0.77
C ALA A 45 0.74 -4.90 0.14
N ALA A 46 1.12 -3.92 0.95
CA ALA A 46 1.59 -2.62 0.51
C ALA A 46 2.82 -2.72 -0.40
N LEU A 47 3.81 -3.54 -0.01
CA LEU A 47 5.03 -3.75 -0.80
C LEU A 47 4.73 -4.37 -2.18
N TYR A 48 3.88 -5.39 -2.24
CA TYR A 48 3.55 -6.04 -3.51
C TYR A 48 2.61 -5.20 -4.39
N LEU A 49 1.68 -4.44 -3.81
CA LEU A 49 0.86 -3.48 -4.57
C LEU A 49 1.74 -2.39 -5.21
N ALA A 50 2.72 -1.87 -4.47
CA ALA A 50 3.67 -0.90 -5.00
C ALA A 50 4.54 -1.51 -6.11
N ALA A 51 5.09 -2.71 -5.89
CA ALA A 51 5.86 -3.44 -6.89
C ALA A 51 5.05 -3.75 -8.16
N ALA A 52 3.76 -4.08 -8.00
CA ALA A 52 2.83 -4.33 -9.09
C ALA A 52 2.46 -3.07 -9.89
N GLY A 53 2.76 -1.88 -9.36
CA GLY A 53 2.48 -0.61 -10.02
C GLY A 53 1.02 -0.18 -9.88
N VAL A 54 0.38 -0.49 -8.75
CA VAL A 54 -0.92 0.11 -8.41
C VAL A 54 -0.77 1.62 -8.35
N GLY A 55 -1.61 2.36 -9.07
CA GLY A 55 -1.42 3.80 -9.29
C GLY A 55 -1.39 4.62 -8.01
N THR A 56 -2.38 4.42 -7.14
CA THR A 56 -2.45 5.09 -5.83
C THR A 56 -2.62 4.07 -4.72
N ILE A 57 -1.80 4.19 -3.68
CA ILE A 57 -1.90 3.36 -2.47
C ILE A 57 -2.09 4.29 -1.28
N GLY A 58 -3.29 4.25 -0.69
CA GLY A 58 -3.53 4.78 0.64
C GLY A 58 -3.08 3.79 1.69
N ILE A 59 -2.45 4.25 2.75
CA ILE A 59 -2.14 3.40 3.90
C ILE A 59 -2.52 4.14 5.19
N VAL A 60 -3.39 3.53 5.99
CA VAL A 60 -3.90 4.12 7.23
C VAL A 60 -3.47 3.28 8.43
N ASP A 61 -2.81 3.93 9.38
CA ASP A 61 -2.37 3.35 10.65
C ASP A 61 -2.05 4.51 11.61
N ASN A 62 -2.25 4.32 12.90
CA ASN A 62 -2.02 5.37 13.92
C ASN A 62 -0.82 5.06 14.83
N ASP A 63 -0.17 3.92 14.63
CA ASP A 63 0.94 3.48 15.48
C ASP A 63 2.30 3.98 14.98
N GLN A 64 3.29 3.81 15.85
CA GLN A 64 4.70 3.94 15.54
C GLN A 64 5.36 2.57 15.36
N VAL A 65 6.49 2.54 14.65
CA VAL A 65 7.30 1.33 14.49
C VAL A 65 7.95 0.95 15.82
N ASP A 66 7.78 -0.30 16.23
CA ASP A 66 8.37 -0.87 17.44
C ASP A 66 9.26 -2.08 17.13
N ILE A 67 10.33 -2.28 17.90
CA ILE A 67 11.28 -3.38 17.70
C ILE A 67 10.61 -4.76 17.79
N SER A 68 9.63 -4.94 18.67
CA SER A 68 8.90 -6.21 18.84
C SER A 68 8.05 -6.58 17.62
N ASN A 69 7.82 -5.61 16.73
CA ASN A 69 6.97 -5.74 15.56
C ASN A 69 7.78 -6.08 14.30
N LEU A 70 9.09 -5.80 14.28
CA LEU A 70 9.97 -5.98 13.11
C LEU A 70 10.11 -7.44 12.64
N GLN A 71 9.82 -8.43 13.50
CA GLN A 71 9.85 -9.85 13.12
C GLN A 71 8.80 -10.22 12.04
N ARG A 72 7.77 -9.37 11.84
CA ARG A 72 6.69 -9.62 10.88
C ARG A 72 6.29 -8.39 10.05
N GLN A 73 6.63 -7.18 10.48
CA GLN A 73 6.27 -5.94 9.77
C GLN A 73 7.39 -5.52 8.81
N ILE A 74 7.55 -6.30 7.74
CA ILE A 74 8.69 -6.23 6.82
C ILE A 74 8.75 -4.94 5.98
N VAL A 75 7.70 -4.11 6.02
CA VAL A 75 7.70 -2.79 5.37
C VAL A 75 8.56 -1.78 6.15
N HIS A 76 8.88 -2.08 7.42
CA HIS A 76 9.68 -1.23 8.30
C HIS A 76 11.09 -1.80 8.52
N GLY A 77 12.06 -0.94 8.83
CA GLY A 77 13.40 -1.34 9.25
C GLY A 77 13.77 -0.85 10.66
N THR A 78 14.90 -1.33 11.18
CA THR A 78 15.45 -0.89 12.49
C THR A 78 15.68 0.62 12.55
N LYS A 79 16.01 1.27 11.40
CA LYS A 79 16.16 2.72 11.31
C LYS A 79 14.87 3.50 11.56
N ASP A 80 13.72 2.82 11.48
CA ASP A 80 12.40 3.44 11.54
C ASP A 80 11.75 3.38 12.92
N ILE A 81 12.39 2.72 13.91
CA ILE A 81 11.85 2.61 15.27
C ILE A 81 11.50 4.00 15.83
N GLY A 82 10.27 4.14 16.33
CA GLY A 82 9.69 5.40 16.83
C GLY A 82 9.12 6.33 15.76
N ARG A 83 9.30 6.03 14.47
CA ARG A 83 8.62 6.77 13.39
C ARG A 83 7.19 6.27 13.21
N SER A 84 6.34 7.13 12.66
CA SER A 84 5.00 6.74 12.18
C SER A 84 5.09 5.57 11.21
N LYS A 85 4.25 4.54 11.41
CA LYS A 85 4.22 3.38 10.52
C LYS A 85 3.84 3.77 9.10
N VAL A 86 2.85 4.64 8.92
CA VAL A 86 2.42 5.05 7.57
C VAL A 86 3.52 5.79 6.79
N GLU A 87 4.34 6.59 7.48
CA GLU A 87 5.46 7.29 6.85
C GLU A 87 6.60 6.34 6.48
N SER A 88 6.98 5.44 7.40
CA SER A 88 7.97 4.40 7.13
C SER A 88 7.53 3.50 5.95
N ALA A 89 6.26 3.10 5.94
CA ALA A 89 5.71 2.30 4.85
C ALA A 89 5.68 3.06 3.51
N ALA A 90 5.35 4.37 3.54
CA ALA A 90 5.35 5.19 2.34
C ALA A 90 6.75 5.37 1.75
N GLU A 91 7.77 5.56 2.60
CA GLU A 91 9.17 5.59 2.17
C GLU A 91 9.58 4.26 1.52
N ALA A 92 9.25 3.13 2.13
CA ALA A 92 9.56 1.80 1.61
C ALA A 92 8.88 1.52 0.25
N MET A 93 7.59 1.85 0.11
CA MET A 93 6.86 1.68 -1.15
C MET A 93 7.43 2.54 -2.27
N ARG A 94 7.73 3.82 -2.00
CA ARG A 94 8.34 4.72 -3.00
C ARG A 94 9.75 4.28 -3.39
N ALA A 95 10.51 3.70 -2.47
CA ALA A 95 11.83 3.13 -2.76
C ALA A 95 11.72 1.92 -3.72
N ILE A 96 10.65 1.13 -3.63
CA ILE A 96 10.38 0.03 -4.58
C ILE A 96 9.95 0.57 -5.93
N ASN A 97 9.00 1.50 -5.94
CA ASN A 97 8.41 2.02 -7.16
C ASN A 97 8.07 3.52 -7.03
N PRO A 98 8.91 4.42 -7.58
CA PRO A 98 8.69 5.86 -7.47
C PRO A 98 7.51 6.36 -8.31
N ASP A 99 6.98 5.54 -9.23
CA ASP A 99 5.83 5.90 -10.07
C ASP A 99 4.49 5.81 -9.32
N VAL A 100 4.48 5.19 -8.13
CA VAL A 100 3.28 4.97 -7.32
C VAL A 100 3.02 6.18 -6.42
N GLU A 101 1.80 6.70 -6.47
CA GLU A 101 1.34 7.72 -5.53
C GLU A 101 0.99 7.07 -4.20
N VAL A 102 1.80 7.31 -3.17
CA VAL A 102 1.52 6.81 -1.82
C VAL A 102 0.96 7.91 -0.93
N ARG A 103 -0.19 7.65 -0.30
CA ARG A 103 -0.90 8.55 0.62
C ARG A 103 -0.86 7.99 2.05
N PRO A 104 0.09 8.43 2.89
CA PRO A 104 0.11 8.06 4.30
C PRO A 104 -1.00 8.78 5.07
N LEU A 105 -1.77 8.03 5.85
CA LEU A 105 -2.88 8.53 6.67
C LEU A 105 -2.62 8.16 8.13
N ALA A 106 -1.95 9.05 8.85
CA ALA A 106 -1.61 8.87 10.27
C ALA A 106 -2.84 9.14 11.17
N THR A 107 -3.84 8.27 11.06
CA THR A 107 -5.09 8.37 11.82
C THR A 107 -5.60 6.98 12.18
N MET A 108 -6.35 6.89 13.28
CA MET A 108 -7.13 5.71 13.59
C MET A 108 -8.38 5.69 12.70
N LEU A 109 -8.64 4.59 12.01
CA LEU A 109 -9.88 4.41 11.26
C LEU A 109 -11.02 4.09 12.23
N CYS A 110 -12.12 4.83 12.13
CA CYS A 110 -13.29 4.70 12.97
C CYS A 110 -14.58 4.99 12.18
N ALA A 111 -15.74 4.75 12.81
CA ALA A 111 -17.04 4.95 12.16
C ALA A 111 -17.25 6.40 11.66
N ASP A 112 -16.66 7.38 12.35
CA ASP A 112 -16.82 8.79 12.04
C ASP A 112 -16.04 9.23 10.80
N ASN A 113 -14.95 8.54 10.44
CA ASN A 113 -14.06 8.95 9.34
C ASN A 113 -13.99 7.94 8.18
N ILE A 114 -14.44 6.69 8.36
CA ILE A 114 -14.24 5.64 7.37
C ILE A 114 -14.87 5.98 6.01
N MET A 115 -16.13 6.44 6.00
CA MET A 115 -16.84 6.75 4.75
C MET A 115 -16.17 7.86 3.94
N GLU A 116 -15.58 8.83 4.63
CA GLU A 116 -14.87 9.93 3.99
C GLU A 116 -13.53 9.47 3.40
N ILE A 117 -12.86 8.50 4.05
CA ILE A 117 -11.58 7.97 3.58
C ILE A 117 -11.77 6.97 2.43
N ILE A 118 -12.67 5.99 2.58
CA ILE A 118 -12.77 4.87 1.62
C ILE A 118 -13.33 5.29 0.26
N LYS A 119 -14.10 6.38 0.18
CA LYS A 119 -14.76 6.83 -1.06
C LYS A 119 -13.80 7.14 -2.21
N ASP A 120 -12.54 7.43 -1.89
CA ASP A 120 -11.50 7.79 -2.86
C ASP A 120 -10.76 6.57 -3.44
N TYR A 121 -11.11 5.35 -3.01
CA TYR A 121 -10.43 4.11 -3.36
C TYR A 121 -11.37 3.11 -4.02
N ASP A 122 -10.85 2.35 -4.97
CA ASP A 122 -11.61 1.35 -5.72
C ASP A 122 -11.66 0.01 -4.95
N PHE A 123 -10.63 -0.27 -4.15
CA PHE A 123 -10.52 -1.46 -3.30
C PHE A 123 -10.01 -1.11 -1.91
N VAL A 124 -10.46 -1.85 -0.91
CA VAL A 124 -10.00 -1.77 0.49
C VAL A 124 -9.44 -3.13 0.90
N LEU A 125 -8.22 -3.13 1.43
CA LEU A 125 -7.60 -4.29 2.05
C LEU A 125 -7.59 -4.08 3.57
N ASP A 126 -8.32 -4.94 4.27
CA ASP A 126 -8.27 -5.04 5.73
C ASP A 126 -7.03 -5.82 6.17
N GLY A 127 -6.02 -5.10 6.66
CA GLY A 127 -4.82 -5.64 7.30
C GLY A 127 -4.82 -5.45 8.82
N CYS A 128 -5.95 -5.09 9.43
CA CYS A 128 -6.08 -4.89 10.86
C CYS A 128 -6.15 -6.22 11.62
N ASP A 129 -5.54 -6.24 12.79
CA ASP A 129 -5.59 -7.34 13.75
C ASP A 129 -6.56 -7.07 14.92
N ASN A 130 -7.31 -5.97 14.87
CA ASN A 130 -8.32 -5.64 15.86
C ASN A 130 -9.75 -5.85 15.32
N PHE A 131 -10.63 -6.34 16.19
CA PHE A 131 -12.02 -6.64 15.84
C PHE A 131 -12.86 -5.39 15.52
N PRO A 132 -12.84 -4.30 16.31
CA PRO A 132 -13.69 -3.14 16.05
C PRO A 132 -13.51 -2.55 14.64
N THR A 133 -12.27 -2.39 14.16
CA THR A 133 -11.99 -1.86 12.83
C THR A 133 -12.52 -2.77 11.72
N LYS A 134 -12.56 -4.09 11.95
CA LYS A 134 -13.07 -5.09 10.98
C LYS A 134 -14.59 -5.01 10.76
N PHE A 135 -15.33 -4.42 11.70
CA PHE A 135 -16.81 -4.30 11.64
C PHE A 135 -17.29 -2.86 11.35
N LEU A 136 -16.39 -1.98 10.90
CA LEU A 136 -16.74 -0.63 10.44
C LEU A 136 -17.47 -0.63 9.09
#